data_AF-A0A4U0VI05-F1
#
_entry.id   AF-A0A4U0VI05-F1
#
_cell.length_a   1.000
_cell.length_b   1.000
_cell.length_c   1.000
_cell.angle_alpha   90.00
_cell.angle_beta   90.00
_cell.angle_gamma   90.00
#
_symmetry.space_group_name_H-M   'P 1'
#
loop_
_entity.id
_entity.type
_entity.pdbx_description
1 polymer ?
#
loop_
_entity_poly.entity_id
_entity_poly.type
_entity_poly.pdbx_seq_one_letter_code
_entity_poly.pdbx_strand_id
1 'polypeptide(L)'
;MIELGLQRISHLLAETPLPWRAIHVAGTNGKGSICAYVSSMLETYNQSEWRTSTGLRALKHARFTSPHLIDRWDCITLDQQVVASKLFSRIERAVHRRNEVEAIKASEFELLTATAFEIFTHENVDVAVVEVGLGGRLDATNVIGQASDSSSQVERVMALLGNTLREIASQKAGIMKPGVPVIYDLSNVDEVKTELHVRANLNRVVTWTDPELPTRFLDSDLKHAFFADGLATAPTIPDPTSRTPDHIRRNMSVAFRAAWTALQRLNRIPSGYNHLQPNELTTLGDLATSMVRNASQHARVPGRLQSLSIETLTGRTRDILLDGAHNAQSAEVLATEVDKLRASHQQQASHSSVTWVLACSSTKDVSEMLRILLRPGDKVFAVEFGSVDGMPWVEPLSSEKIVEAVESVPAMTGQVEAVACGRDVLAALQKASDAAEGGPMVVAGSLYLVGDVLRLLRDGVART
;
A
#
# COMPACT_ATOMS: atom_id res chain seq x y z
N MET A 1 25.90 0.09 0.60
CA MET A 1 25.13 1.32 0.86
C MET A 1 24.47 1.72 -0.45
N ILE A 2 23.15 1.92 -0.48
CA ILE A 2 22.44 2.36 -1.71
C ILE A 2 22.73 3.84 -1.92
N GLU A 3 23.29 4.20 -3.07
CA GLU A 3 23.51 5.60 -3.45
C GLU A 3 22.20 6.18 -3.99
N LEU A 4 21.52 7.04 -3.22
CA LEU A 4 20.29 7.68 -3.65
C LEU A 4 20.56 8.79 -4.67
N GLY A 5 19.76 8.84 -5.73
CA GLY A 5 19.91 9.82 -6.79
C GLY A 5 18.91 9.56 -7.92
N LEU A 6 18.61 10.60 -8.71
CA LEU A 6 17.72 10.48 -9.88
C LEU A 6 18.50 10.29 -11.19
N GLN A 7 19.83 10.39 -11.16
CA GLN A 7 20.67 10.41 -12.36
C GLN A 7 20.58 9.08 -13.13
N ARG A 8 20.68 7.94 -12.42
CA ARG A 8 20.67 6.61 -13.06
C ARG A 8 19.31 6.28 -13.65
N ILE A 9 18.22 6.52 -12.92
CA ILE A 9 16.87 6.31 -13.47
C ILE A 9 16.56 7.26 -14.63
N SER A 10 17.03 8.51 -14.59
CA SER A 10 16.88 9.45 -15.71
C SER A 10 17.66 8.98 -16.94
N HIS A 11 18.84 8.38 -16.74
CA HIS A 11 19.63 7.79 -17.81
C HIS A 11 18.93 6.56 -18.40
N LEU A 12 18.42 5.66 -17.55
CA LEU A 12 17.65 4.49 -17.99
C LEU A 12 16.45 4.87 -18.85
N LEU A 13 15.78 5.98 -18.55
CA LEU A 13 14.56 6.43 -19.23
C LEU A 13 14.81 7.54 -20.27
N ALA A 14 16.07 7.85 -20.60
CA ALA A 14 16.40 8.98 -21.47
C ALA A 14 15.72 8.93 -22.85
N GLU A 15 15.50 7.72 -23.37
CA GLU A 15 14.84 7.48 -24.66
C GLU A 15 13.37 7.04 -24.53
N THR A 16 12.84 6.99 -23.30
CA THR A 16 11.48 6.52 -23.01
C THR A 16 10.59 7.71 -22.67
N PRO A 17 9.73 8.17 -23.60
CA PRO A 17 8.77 9.22 -23.27
C PRO A 17 7.76 8.71 -22.23
N LEU A 18 7.35 9.58 -21.31
CA LEU A 18 6.34 9.30 -20.29
C LEU A 18 5.06 10.13 -20.55
N PRO A 19 4.25 9.78 -21.57
CA PRO A 19 3.09 10.59 -21.97
C PRO A 19 1.88 10.44 -21.02
N TRP A 20 1.90 9.42 -20.17
CA TRP A 20 0.82 9.09 -19.23
C TRP A 20 0.82 10.01 -18.01
N ARG A 21 -0.36 10.22 -17.39
CA ARG A 21 -0.50 11.00 -16.15
C ARG A 21 -0.23 10.13 -14.92
N ALA A 22 0.13 10.72 -13.79
CA ALA A 22 0.56 9.97 -12.62
C ALA A 22 -0.17 10.40 -11.35
N ILE A 23 -0.76 9.46 -10.60
CA ILE A 23 -1.14 9.64 -9.19
C ILE A 23 0.01 9.06 -8.37
N HIS A 24 0.77 9.91 -7.68
CA HIS A 24 2.06 9.54 -7.09
C HIS A 24 1.98 9.52 -5.56
N VAL A 25 2.08 8.33 -4.96
CA VAL A 25 1.73 8.10 -3.55
C VAL A 25 2.98 7.92 -2.70
N ALA A 26 3.20 8.83 -1.76
CA ALA A 26 4.24 8.76 -0.75
C ALA A 26 3.67 8.51 0.64
N GLY A 27 4.49 8.07 1.59
CA GLY A 27 3.99 7.77 2.94
C GLY A 27 4.86 6.79 3.70
N THR A 28 4.67 6.73 5.00
CA THR A 28 5.34 5.74 5.86
C THR A 28 4.59 4.41 5.75
N ASN A 29 3.30 4.41 6.08
CA ASN A 29 2.41 3.25 5.98
C ASN A 29 1.28 3.53 4.99
N GLY A 30 0.47 2.53 4.61
CA GLY A 30 -0.76 2.70 3.83
C GLY A 30 -0.63 3.04 2.33
N LYS A 31 0.58 3.29 1.81
CA LYS A 31 0.84 3.63 0.40
C LYS A 31 0.22 2.64 -0.59
N GLY A 32 0.60 1.35 -0.52
CA GLY A 32 0.03 0.30 -1.37
C GLY A 32 -1.50 0.18 -1.26
N SER A 33 -2.08 0.39 -0.07
CA SER A 33 -3.54 0.40 0.13
C SER A 33 -4.21 1.57 -0.56
N ILE A 34 -3.65 2.79 -0.44
CA ILE A 34 -4.13 3.95 -1.20
C ILE A 34 -4.03 3.67 -2.70
N CYS A 35 -2.93 3.09 -3.18
CA CYS A 35 -2.77 2.78 -4.60
C CYS A 35 -3.84 1.81 -5.09
N ALA A 36 -4.17 0.78 -4.29
CA ALA A 36 -5.23 -0.17 -4.60
C ALA A 36 -6.62 0.49 -4.62
N TYR A 37 -6.92 1.33 -3.63
CA TYR A 37 -8.19 2.06 -3.58
C TYR A 37 -8.35 3.00 -4.77
N VAL A 38 -7.34 3.81 -5.08
CA VAL A 38 -7.36 4.71 -6.24
C VAL A 38 -7.58 3.92 -7.52
N SER A 39 -6.82 2.84 -7.75
CA SER A 39 -6.96 2.02 -8.95
C SER A 39 -8.37 1.41 -9.04
N SER A 40 -8.93 0.91 -7.92
CA SER A 40 -10.30 0.37 -7.86
C SER A 40 -11.36 1.41 -8.17
N MET A 41 -11.13 2.65 -7.75
CA MET A 41 -12.00 3.79 -8.04
C MET A 41 -11.94 4.23 -9.51
N LEU A 42 -10.77 4.20 -10.14
CA LEU A 42 -10.61 4.43 -11.58
C LEU A 42 -11.34 3.35 -12.39
N GLU A 43 -11.28 2.09 -11.94
CA GLU A 43 -12.03 1.00 -12.55
C GLU A 43 -13.54 1.18 -12.37
N THR A 44 -13.97 1.63 -11.19
CA THR A 44 -15.38 1.97 -10.95
C THR A 44 -15.88 3.08 -11.88
N TYR A 45 -15.05 4.10 -12.15
CA TYR A 45 -15.37 5.09 -13.18
C TYR A 45 -15.56 4.47 -14.57
N ASN A 46 -14.68 3.53 -14.97
CA ASN A 46 -14.81 2.84 -16.26
C ASN A 46 -16.13 2.08 -16.41
N GLN A 47 -16.66 1.55 -15.32
CA GLN A 47 -17.90 0.77 -15.29
C GLN A 47 -19.15 1.63 -15.00
N SER A 48 -18.97 2.93 -14.75
CA SER A 48 -20.06 3.81 -14.30
C SER A 48 -21.00 4.26 -15.40
N GLU A 49 -22.25 4.50 -15.00
CA GLU A 49 -23.26 5.13 -15.86
C GLU A 49 -22.81 6.52 -16.33
N TRP A 50 -22.17 7.31 -15.46
CA TRP A 50 -21.62 8.63 -15.78
C TRP A 50 -20.71 8.61 -17.01
N ARG A 51 -19.77 7.65 -17.08
CA ARG A 51 -18.89 7.53 -18.24
C ARG A 51 -19.68 7.16 -19.49
N THR A 52 -20.62 6.22 -19.38
CA THR A 52 -21.42 5.80 -20.54
C THR A 52 -22.34 6.89 -21.05
N SER A 53 -22.96 7.69 -20.17
CA SER A 53 -23.87 8.77 -20.54
C SER A 53 -23.15 9.97 -21.19
N THR A 54 -21.91 10.21 -20.79
CA THR A 54 -21.04 11.25 -21.39
C THR A 54 -20.35 10.81 -22.69
N GLY A 55 -20.46 9.53 -23.07
CA GLY A 55 -19.84 8.98 -24.28
C GLY A 55 -18.30 8.95 -24.23
N LEU A 56 -17.69 9.17 -23.06
CA LEU A 56 -16.24 9.18 -22.91
C LEU A 56 -15.68 7.76 -23.01
N ARG A 57 -14.55 7.60 -23.71
CA ARG A 57 -13.84 6.31 -23.75
C ARG A 57 -13.35 5.92 -22.35
N ALA A 58 -13.28 4.61 -22.10
CA ALA A 58 -12.65 4.08 -20.89
C ALA A 58 -11.22 4.62 -20.73
N LEU A 59 -10.84 4.84 -19.48
CA LEU A 59 -9.46 5.11 -19.07
C LEU A 59 -8.69 3.81 -19.07
N LYS A 60 -7.55 3.78 -19.75
CA LYS A 60 -6.52 2.78 -19.49
C LYS A 60 -5.75 3.22 -18.26
N HIS A 61 -5.92 2.50 -17.15
CA HIS A 61 -5.21 2.82 -15.91
C HIS A 61 -4.21 1.72 -15.57
N ALA A 62 -3.13 2.12 -14.92
CA ALA A 62 -2.13 1.19 -14.45
C ALA A 62 -1.76 1.46 -13.00
N ARG A 63 -1.12 0.50 -12.35
CA ARG A 63 -0.59 0.67 -11.00
C ARG A 63 0.76 -0.02 -10.85
N PHE A 64 1.69 0.68 -10.20
CA PHE A 64 2.99 0.17 -9.78
C PHE A 64 3.12 0.32 -8.26
N THR A 65 3.26 -0.81 -7.57
CA THR A 65 3.44 -0.88 -6.10
C THR A 65 4.75 -1.56 -5.73
N SER A 66 5.18 -1.50 -4.46
CA SER A 66 6.34 -2.26 -4.01
C SER A 66 6.25 -2.66 -2.52
N PRO A 67 6.91 -3.76 -2.11
CA PRO A 67 7.61 -4.76 -2.95
C PRO A 67 6.63 -5.64 -3.74
N HIS A 68 7.14 -6.47 -4.65
CA HIS A 68 6.42 -7.63 -5.18
C HIS A 68 6.35 -8.73 -4.11
N LEU A 69 5.41 -9.68 -4.22
CA LEU A 69 5.19 -10.71 -3.19
C LEU A 69 5.41 -12.14 -3.69
N ILE A 70 4.84 -12.46 -4.85
CA ILE A 70 4.86 -13.78 -5.47
C ILE A 70 5.85 -13.78 -6.64
N ASP A 71 5.64 -12.87 -7.60
CA ASP A 71 6.44 -12.77 -8.82
C ASP A 71 6.86 -11.32 -9.06
N ARG A 72 8.03 -11.07 -9.64
CA ARG A 72 8.53 -9.69 -9.89
C ARG A 72 7.53 -8.78 -10.61
N TRP A 73 6.68 -9.33 -11.46
CA TRP A 73 5.69 -8.59 -12.23
C TRP A 73 4.35 -8.38 -11.51
N ASP A 74 4.08 -9.04 -10.38
CA ASP A 74 2.81 -8.90 -9.64
C ASP A 74 2.58 -7.48 -9.07
N CYS A 75 3.68 -6.72 -8.98
CA CYS A 75 3.69 -5.36 -8.51
C CYS A 75 3.26 -4.34 -9.59
N ILE A 76 3.03 -4.80 -10.82
CA ILE A 76 2.59 -4.00 -11.96
C ILE A 76 1.26 -4.54 -12.47
N THR A 77 0.25 -3.66 -12.53
CA THR A 77 -1.08 -4.00 -13.04
C THR A 77 -1.52 -3.04 -14.13
N LEU A 78 -2.29 -3.54 -15.09
CA LEU A 78 -2.98 -2.82 -16.16
C LEU A 78 -4.47 -3.14 -16.02
N ASP A 79 -5.31 -2.11 -15.85
CA ASP A 79 -6.76 -2.26 -15.69
C ASP A 79 -7.15 -3.33 -14.65
N GLN A 80 -6.57 -3.24 -13.44
CA GLN A 80 -6.66 -4.20 -12.33
C GLN A 80 -6.00 -5.58 -12.54
N GLN A 81 -5.50 -5.90 -13.72
CA GLN A 81 -4.89 -7.20 -14.01
C GLN A 81 -3.37 -7.14 -13.91
N VAL A 82 -2.76 -8.13 -13.27
CA VAL A 82 -1.30 -8.27 -13.24
C VAL A 82 -0.76 -8.36 -14.67
N VAL A 83 0.31 -7.61 -14.95
CA VAL A 83 0.90 -7.59 -16.30
C VAL A 83 1.35 -9.00 -16.71
N ALA A 84 1.15 -9.36 -17.97
CA ALA A 84 1.58 -10.66 -18.48
C ALA A 84 3.09 -10.82 -18.33
N SER A 85 3.53 -11.95 -17.76
CA SER A 85 4.96 -12.25 -17.52
C SER A 85 5.81 -12.10 -18.79
N LYS A 86 5.29 -12.51 -19.95
CA LYS A 86 5.97 -12.35 -21.25
C LYS A 86 6.23 -10.88 -21.61
N LEU A 87 5.26 -10.00 -21.34
CA LEU A 87 5.40 -8.56 -21.59
C LEU A 87 6.44 -7.97 -20.64
N PHE A 88 6.31 -8.28 -19.35
CA PHE A 88 7.26 -7.85 -18.32
C PHE A 88 8.69 -8.28 -18.67
N SER A 89 8.95 -9.56 -18.87
CA SER A 89 10.31 -10.05 -19.14
C SER A 89 10.88 -9.51 -20.44
N ARG A 90 10.04 -9.21 -21.45
CA ARG A 90 10.51 -8.58 -22.70
C ARG A 90 11.04 -7.18 -22.44
N ILE A 91 10.31 -6.36 -21.69
CA ILE A 91 10.68 -4.98 -21.40
C ILE A 91 11.82 -4.95 -20.38
N GLU A 92 11.75 -5.76 -19.31
CA GLU A 92 12.80 -5.87 -18.29
C GLU A 92 14.16 -6.21 -18.93
N ARG A 93 14.20 -7.17 -19.86
CA ARG A 93 15.44 -7.51 -20.59
C ARG A 93 16.00 -6.33 -21.41
N ALA A 94 15.15 -5.48 -21.97
CA ALA A 94 15.61 -4.30 -22.70
C ALA A 94 16.23 -3.26 -21.74
N VAL A 95 15.58 -3.03 -20.59
CA VAL A 95 16.09 -2.16 -19.52
C VAL A 95 17.42 -2.67 -18.95
N HIS A 96 17.55 -3.97 -18.65
CA HIS A 96 18.81 -4.56 -18.20
C HIS A 96 19.91 -4.43 -19.25
N ARG A 97 19.60 -4.70 -20.53
CA ARG A 97 20.58 -4.52 -21.62
C ARG A 97 21.07 -3.08 -21.68
N ARG A 98 20.19 -2.09 -21.56
CA ARG A 98 20.58 -0.66 -21.52
C ARG A 98 21.49 -0.37 -20.33
N ASN A 99 21.11 -0.84 -19.13
CA ASN A 99 21.91 -0.71 -17.92
C ASN A 99 23.34 -1.27 -18.06
N GLU A 100 23.48 -2.42 -18.73
CA GLU A 100 24.76 -3.08 -18.99
C GLU A 100 25.60 -2.34 -20.05
N VAL A 101 25.01 -2.07 -21.22
CA VAL A 101 25.71 -1.45 -22.36
C VAL A 101 26.21 -0.05 -22.01
N GLU A 102 25.43 0.73 -21.27
CA GLU A 102 25.77 2.10 -20.88
C GLU A 102 26.46 2.18 -19.51
N ALA A 103 26.71 1.03 -18.86
CA ALA A 103 27.35 0.93 -17.56
C ALA A 103 26.73 1.85 -16.48
N ILE A 104 25.40 1.96 -16.49
CA ILE A 104 24.63 2.88 -15.61
C ILE A 104 24.75 2.46 -14.13
N LYS A 105 24.87 1.15 -13.88
CA LYS A 105 24.91 0.55 -12.53
C LYS A 105 23.67 0.91 -11.71
N ALA A 106 22.51 0.89 -12.35
CA ALA A 106 21.24 1.12 -11.70
C ALA A 106 20.96 0.04 -10.64
N SER A 107 20.33 0.45 -9.55
CA SER A 107 19.79 -0.44 -8.53
C SER A 107 18.58 -1.22 -9.06
N GLU A 108 18.26 -2.34 -8.42
CA GLU A 108 17.10 -3.16 -8.78
C GLU A 108 15.78 -2.41 -8.73
N PHE A 109 15.62 -1.48 -7.79
CA PHE A 109 14.42 -0.65 -7.73
C PHE A 109 14.34 0.34 -8.90
N GLU A 110 15.48 0.89 -9.35
CA GLU A 110 15.53 1.73 -10.55
C GLU A 110 15.21 0.93 -11.83
N LEU A 111 15.74 -0.29 -11.94
CA LEU A 111 15.46 -1.21 -13.06
C LEU A 111 13.98 -1.60 -13.12
N LEU A 112 13.38 -1.95 -11.97
CA LEU A 112 11.96 -2.27 -11.87
C LEU A 112 11.08 -1.06 -12.17
N THR A 113 11.45 0.13 -11.69
CA THR A 113 10.74 1.39 -11.97
C THR A 113 10.76 1.72 -13.47
N ALA A 114 11.94 1.63 -14.10
CA ALA A 114 12.07 1.86 -15.54
C ALA A 114 11.23 0.85 -16.34
N THR A 115 11.27 -0.43 -15.94
CA THR A 115 10.46 -1.50 -16.55
C THR A 115 8.96 -1.20 -16.46
N ALA A 116 8.46 -0.79 -15.29
CA ALA A 116 7.06 -0.40 -15.12
C ALA A 116 6.66 0.77 -16.00
N PHE A 117 7.52 1.80 -16.09
CA PHE A 117 7.23 3.01 -16.87
C PHE A 117 7.26 2.73 -18.38
N GLU A 118 8.19 1.90 -18.84
CA GLU A 118 8.22 1.42 -20.23
C GLU A 118 7.01 0.55 -20.56
N ILE A 119 6.52 -0.29 -19.64
CA ILE A 119 5.24 -1.00 -19.80
C ILE A 119 4.08 -0.01 -19.96
N PHE A 120 4.01 1.01 -19.12
CA PHE A 120 2.92 2.00 -19.18
C PHE A 120 2.91 2.78 -20.50
N THR A 121 4.09 3.17 -20.98
CA THR A 121 4.25 3.81 -22.29
C THR A 121 3.90 2.85 -23.43
N HIS A 122 4.39 1.59 -23.38
CA HIS A 122 4.10 0.56 -24.38
C HIS A 122 2.59 0.29 -24.52
N GLU A 123 1.87 0.23 -23.39
CA GLU A 123 0.43 -0.08 -23.35
C GLU A 123 -0.49 1.14 -23.58
N ASN A 124 0.11 2.32 -23.80
CA ASN A 124 -0.60 3.59 -23.97
C ASN A 124 -1.55 3.89 -22.79
N VAL A 125 -1.01 3.77 -21.58
CA VAL A 125 -1.73 4.09 -20.33
C VAL A 125 -2.14 5.57 -20.33
N ASP A 126 -3.34 5.87 -19.84
CA ASP A 126 -3.80 7.26 -19.64
C ASP A 126 -3.31 7.81 -18.30
N VAL A 127 -3.44 7.00 -17.25
CA VAL A 127 -3.09 7.36 -15.88
C VAL A 127 -2.50 6.17 -15.12
N ALA A 128 -1.37 6.38 -14.45
CA ALA A 128 -0.71 5.39 -13.62
C ALA A 128 -0.75 5.79 -12.13
N VAL A 129 -1.07 4.84 -11.26
CA VAL A 129 -0.99 4.97 -9.80
C VAL A 129 0.34 4.41 -9.33
N VAL A 130 1.25 5.28 -8.92
CA VAL A 130 2.66 4.93 -8.65
C VAL A 130 2.97 5.10 -7.17
N GLU A 131 3.37 4.02 -6.52
CA GLU A 131 3.87 4.02 -5.14
C GLU A 131 5.35 4.41 -5.10
N VAL A 132 5.70 5.36 -4.23
CA VAL A 132 7.09 5.65 -3.88
C VAL A 132 7.68 4.47 -3.11
N GLY A 133 8.87 3.99 -3.49
CA GLY A 133 9.57 2.92 -2.79
C GLY A 133 10.05 3.36 -1.41
N LEU A 134 10.98 4.32 -1.37
CA LEU A 134 11.57 4.84 -0.13
C LEU A 134 11.71 6.37 -0.14
N GLY A 135 11.23 7.00 0.94
CA GLY A 135 11.36 8.44 1.11
C GLY A 135 10.43 9.21 0.16
N GLY A 136 10.99 9.71 -0.94
CA GLY A 136 10.27 10.52 -1.93
C GLY A 136 11.20 11.33 -2.82
N ARG A 137 11.92 12.31 -2.23
CA ARG A 137 12.76 13.28 -2.98
C ARG A 137 13.73 12.63 -3.98
N LEU A 138 14.42 11.57 -3.57
CA LEU A 138 15.43 10.88 -4.37
C LEU A 138 14.99 9.45 -4.74
N ASP A 139 13.70 9.15 -4.60
CA ASP A 139 13.15 7.86 -5.00
C ASP A 139 13.13 7.75 -6.53
N ALA A 140 13.40 6.57 -7.09
CA ALA A 140 13.44 6.37 -8.54
C ALA A 140 12.16 6.83 -9.24
N THR A 141 11.00 6.65 -8.59
CA THR A 141 9.70 7.07 -9.14
C THR A 141 9.55 8.59 -9.24
N ASN A 142 10.39 9.37 -8.55
CA ASN A 142 10.37 10.84 -8.60
C ASN A 142 11.05 11.44 -9.84
N VAL A 143 11.47 10.58 -10.79
CA VAL A 143 11.81 10.97 -12.16
C VAL A 143 10.59 11.51 -12.92
N ILE A 144 9.37 11.06 -12.56
CA ILE A 144 8.12 11.57 -13.13
C ILE A 144 8.12 13.10 -12.97
N GLY A 145 8.02 13.86 -14.06
CA GLY A 145 7.92 15.33 -14.01
C GLY A 145 9.19 16.14 -13.87
N GLN A 146 10.33 15.57 -14.17
CA GLN A 146 11.55 16.36 -14.31
C GLN A 146 11.53 17.10 -15.67
N ALA A 147 12.19 18.27 -15.73
CA ALA A 147 12.05 19.25 -16.82
C ALA A 147 12.50 18.78 -18.22
N SER A 148 13.09 17.60 -18.35
CA SER A 148 13.41 16.99 -19.65
C SER A 148 12.17 16.44 -20.39
N ASP A 149 11.03 16.28 -19.71
CA ASP A 149 9.77 15.81 -20.30
C ASP A 149 8.91 16.99 -20.81
N SER A 150 9.27 17.59 -21.95
CA SER A 150 8.50 18.66 -22.58
C SER A 150 7.10 18.26 -23.08
N SER A 151 6.79 16.95 -23.09
CA SER A 151 5.49 16.39 -23.49
C SER A 151 4.62 15.91 -22.32
N SER A 152 5.14 15.88 -21.08
CA SER A 152 4.35 15.52 -19.91
C SER A 152 3.60 16.76 -19.42
N GLN A 153 2.45 17.05 -20.03
CA GLN A 153 1.44 17.80 -19.27
C GLN A 153 1.09 16.87 -18.11
N VAL A 154 1.27 17.27 -16.85
CA VAL A 154 1.08 16.33 -15.74
C VAL A 154 0.05 16.83 -14.76
N GLU A 155 -0.94 15.99 -14.56
CA GLU A 155 -1.93 16.12 -13.51
C GLU A 155 -1.63 15.02 -12.53
N ARG A 156 -1.32 15.41 -11.29
CA ARG A 156 -0.96 14.46 -10.24
C ARG A 156 -1.81 14.71 -9.03
N VAL A 157 -2.01 13.63 -8.30
CA VAL A 157 -2.39 13.72 -6.93
C VAL A 157 -1.32 13.02 -6.12
N MET A 158 -0.86 13.74 -5.09
CA MET A 158 0.00 13.17 -4.08
C MET A 158 -0.86 12.73 -2.91
N ALA A 159 -0.52 11.60 -2.31
CA ALA A 159 -1.03 11.17 -1.02
C ALA A 159 0.18 11.05 -0.10
N LEU A 160 0.09 11.56 1.14
CA LEU A 160 1.19 11.55 2.09
C LEU A 160 0.68 11.13 3.48
N LEU A 161 1.26 10.05 4.01
CA LEU A 161 0.90 9.42 5.29
C LEU A 161 2.11 9.41 6.25
N GLY A 162 1.95 9.85 7.50
CA GLY A 162 2.94 9.60 8.56
C GLY A 162 2.90 10.55 9.78
N ASN A 163 3.25 10.02 10.96
CA ASN A 163 3.14 10.70 12.26
C ASN A 163 4.48 11.10 12.92
N THR A 164 5.58 11.30 12.19
CA THR A 164 6.88 11.68 12.81
C THR A 164 7.71 12.69 11.99
N LEU A 165 8.47 13.51 12.74
CA LEU A 165 9.56 14.45 12.42
C LEU A 165 9.48 15.20 11.08
N ARG A 166 9.52 16.54 11.16
CA ARG A 166 9.60 17.48 10.02
C ARG A 166 10.52 17.04 8.88
N GLU A 167 11.65 16.40 9.18
CA GLU A 167 12.60 15.89 8.18
C GLU A 167 12.02 14.78 7.29
N ILE A 168 11.27 13.83 7.88
CA ILE A 168 10.61 12.75 7.15
C ILE A 168 9.53 13.34 6.25
N ALA A 169 8.73 14.28 6.77
CA ALA A 169 7.73 15.00 5.99
C ALA A 169 8.37 15.75 4.81
N SER A 170 9.50 16.43 5.03
CA SER A 170 10.29 17.12 4.00
C SER A 170 10.79 16.17 2.90
N GLN A 171 11.32 14.99 3.26
CA GLN A 171 11.77 13.99 2.29
C GLN A 171 10.62 13.46 1.43
N LYS A 172 9.47 13.17 2.05
CA LYS A 172 8.27 12.73 1.33
C LYS A 172 7.71 13.84 0.45
N ALA A 173 7.64 15.07 0.95
CA ALA A 173 7.21 16.25 0.18
C ALA A 173 8.11 16.55 -1.03
N GLY A 174 9.30 15.95 -1.12
CA GLY A 174 10.17 16.07 -2.28
C GLY A 174 9.60 15.49 -3.58
N ILE A 175 8.48 14.77 -3.53
CA ILE A 175 7.76 14.37 -4.75
C ILE A 175 6.93 15.53 -5.35
N MET A 176 6.58 16.56 -4.56
CA MET A 176 5.78 17.70 -4.99
C MET A 176 6.38 18.42 -6.21
N LYS A 177 5.54 18.71 -7.21
CA LYS A 177 5.94 19.42 -8.44
C LYS A 177 5.09 20.68 -8.65
N PRO A 178 5.62 21.72 -9.31
CA PRO A 178 4.85 22.93 -9.58
C PRO A 178 3.56 22.70 -10.37
N GLY A 179 2.49 23.41 -10.01
CA GLY A 179 1.18 23.35 -10.70
C GLY A 179 0.36 22.08 -10.48
N VAL A 180 0.87 21.13 -9.69
CA VAL A 180 0.26 19.82 -9.46
C VAL A 180 -0.51 19.80 -8.13
N PRO A 181 -1.77 19.30 -8.08
CA PRO A 181 -2.49 19.10 -6.82
C PRO A 181 -1.80 18.16 -5.83
N VAL A 182 -1.86 18.51 -4.54
CA VAL A 182 -1.39 17.66 -3.43
C VAL A 182 -2.54 17.39 -2.48
N ILE A 183 -2.66 16.12 -2.07
CA ILE A 183 -3.62 15.63 -1.09
C ILE A 183 -2.82 14.97 0.05
N TYR A 184 -3.23 15.18 1.29
CA TYR A 184 -2.59 14.54 2.44
C TYR A 184 -3.63 14.22 3.49
N ASP A 185 -3.30 13.28 4.38
CA ASP A 185 -4.16 12.94 5.50
C ASP A 185 -4.31 14.13 6.44
N LEU A 186 -5.54 14.62 6.60
CA LEU A 186 -5.85 15.79 7.43
C LEU A 186 -5.67 15.50 8.93
N SER A 187 -5.58 14.21 9.32
CA SER A 187 -5.32 13.78 10.70
C SER A 187 -3.83 13.75 11.07
N ASN A 188 -2.92 14.06 10.14
CA ASN A 188 -1.50 14.24 10.46
C ASN A 188 -1.34 15.27 11.60
N VAL A 189 -0.24 15.22 12.36
CA VAL A 189 0.03 16.24 13.40
C VAL A 189 0.32 17.61 12.78
N ASP A 190 0.06 18.70 13.51
CA ASP A 190 0.15 20.06 12.96
C ASP A 190 1.56 20.44 12.46
N GLU A 191 2.62 19.91 13.07
CA GLU A 191 3.99 20.10 12.60
C GLU A 191 4.18 19.53 11.17
N VAL A 192 3.62 18.35 10.91
CA VAL A 192 3.66 17.71 9.59
C VAL A 192 2.81 18.50 8.60
N LYS A 193 1.59 18.90 8.96
CA LYS A 193 0.74 19.75 8.10
C LYS A 193 1.44 21.06 7.73
N THR A 194 2.10 21.69 8.69
CA THR A 194 2.82 22.96 8.50
C THR A 194 3.95 22.79 7.50
N GLU A 195 4.78 21.75 7.65
CA GLU A 195 5.86 21.48 6.70
C GLU A 195 5.31 21.18 5.30
N LEU A 196 4.25 20.38 5.18
CA LEU A 196 3.60 20.09 3.91
C LEU A 196 3.06 21.36 3.24
N HIS A 197 2.45 22.26 4.02
CA HIS A 197 1.94 23.54 3.53
C HIS A 197 3.08 24.46 3.06
N VAL A 198 4.17 24.56 3.84
CA VAL A 198 5.38 25.32 3.45
C VAL A 198 5.94 24.78 2.13
N ARG A 199 6.07 23.46 1.99
CA ARG A 199 6.59 22.82 0.77
C ARG A 199 5.69 23.03 -0.43
N ALA A 200 4.38 22.95 -0.24
CA ALA A 200 3.44 23.19 -1.32
C ALA A 200 3.50 24.64 -1.79
N ASN A 201 3.55 25.62 -0.87
CA ASN A 201 3.72 27.04 -1.23
C ASN A 201 5.04 27.29 -1.98
N LEU A 202 6.16 26.74 -1.50
CA LEU A 202 7.46 26.90 -2.15
C LEU A 202 7.48 26.34 -3.57
N ASN A 203 6.81 25.21 -3.80
CA ASN A 203 6.71 24.60 -5.12
C ASN A 203 5.60 25.21 -5.99
N ARG A 204 4.87 26.25 -5.54
CA ARG A 204 3.69 26.80 -6.24
C ARG A 204 2.67 25.71 -6.57
N VAL A 205 2.49 24.79 -5.63
CA VAL A 205 1.49 23.74 -5.69
C VAL A 205 0.16 24.33 -5.25
N VAL A 206 -0.91 23.95 -5.95
CA VAL A 206 -2.26 24.19 -5.43
C VAL A 206 -2.49 23.21 -4.28
N THR A 207 -2.35 23.67 -3.04
CA THR A 207 -2.78 22.90 -1.86
C THR A 207 -4.30 22.78 -1.92
N TRP A 208 -4.80 21.60 -2.24
CA TRP A 208 -6.22 21.31 -2.16
C TRP A 208 -6.54 20.85 -0.75
N THR A 209 -6.89 21.79 0.13
CA THR A 209 -7.60 21.46 1.37
C THR A 209 -9.11 21.41 1.18
N ASP A 210 -9.69 22.21 0.28
CA ASP A 210 -11.06 22.12 -0.28
C ASP A 210 -11.24 23.37 -1.17
N PRO A 211 -11.61 23.28 -2.46
CA PRO A 211 -12.90 23.93 -2.73
C PRO A 211 -13.86 23.03 -3.51
N GLU A 212 -14.97 22.76 -2.85
CA GLU A 212 -16.20 22.22 -3.42
C GLU A 212 -16.12 20.76 -3.90
N LEU A 213 -16.42 19.87 -2.95
CA LEU A 213 -17.35 18.74 -3.13
C LEU A 213 -16.78 17.51 -3.81
N PRO A 214 -16.48 16.48 -3.00
CA PRO A 214 -17.02 15.17 -3.35
C PRO A 214 -17.78 14.51 -2.19
N THR A 215 -17.61 14.95 -0.94
CA THR A 215 -18.35 14.35 0.17
C THR A 215 -19.84 14.65 0.09
N ARG A 216 -20.32 15.80 -0.42
CA ARG A 216 -21.79 16.06 -0.51
C ARG A 216 -22.55 14.93 -1.21
N PHE A 217 -21.90 14.30 -2.19
CA PHE A 217 -22.46 13.29 -3.05
C PHE A 217 -22.53 11.92 -2.40
N LEU A 218 -21.73 11.71 -1.35
CA LEU A 218 -21.77 10.48 -0.57
C LEU A 218 -23.05 10.44 0.27
N ASP A 219 -23.63 9.25 0.41
CA ASP A 219 -24.70 9.02 1.37
C ASP A 219 -24.22 9.26 2.82
N SER A 220 -25.17 9.40 3.75
CA SER A 220 -24.85 9.66 5.17
C SER A 220 -23.96 8.57 5.76
N ASP A 221 -24.20 7.31 5.41
CA ASP A 221 -23.51 6.17 5.99
C ASP A 221 -22.03 6.15 5.60
N LEU A 222 -21.72 6.39 4.33
CA LEU A 222 -20.35 6.50 3.84
C LEU A 222 -19.66 7.77 4.33
N LYS A 223 -20.40 8.89 4.44
CA LYS A 223 -19.89 10.10 5.10
C LYS A 223 -19.45 9.80 6.52
N HIS A 224 -20.30 9.15 7.31
CA HIS A 224 -19.99 8.78 8.69
C HIS A 224 -18.83 7.76 8.77
N ALA A 225 -18.85 6.74 7.93
CA ALA A 225 -17.85 5.67 7.95
C ALA A 225 -16.44 6.14 7.55
N PHE A 226 -16.31 7.08 6.60
CA PHE A 226 -15.03 7.41 5.98
C PHE A 226 -14.64 8.91 6.03
N PHE A 227 -15.57 9.83 6.36
CA PHE A 227 -15.38 11.27 6.18
C PHE A 227 -15.92 12.14 7.34
N ALA A 228 -16.32 11.54 8.48
CA ALA A 228 -16.98 12.23 9.59
C ALA A 228 -16.18 13.40 10.20
N ASP A 229 -14.84 13.39 10.07
CA ASP A 229 -13.95 14.40 10.68
C ASP A 229 -13.74 15.66 9.80
N GLY A 230 -14.60 15.90 8.80
CA GLY A 230 -14.29 16.77 7.66
C GLY A 230 -14.94 18.16 7.58
N LEU A 231 -15.68 18.64 8.58
CA LEU A 231 -16.26 20.01 8.56
C LEU A 231 -16.04 20.83 9.84
N ALA A 232 -15.45 20.26 10.90
CA ALA A 232 -15.25 20.95 12.17
C ALA A 232 -13.76 21.20 12.44
N THR A 233 -13.43 22.44 12.76
CA THR A 233 -12.11 22.99 13.10
C THR A 233 -11.54 22.50 14.45
N ALA A 234 -11.86 21.28 14.87
CA ALA A 234 -11.40 20.72 16.15
C ALA A 234 -11.03 19.24 16.00
N PRO A 235 -10.06 18.72 16.79
CA PRO A 235 -9.76 17.29 16.82
C PRO A 235 -10.98 16.56 17.40
N THR A 236 -11.82 16.01 16.52
CA THR A 236 -12.93 15.17 16.95
C THR A 236 -12.40 13.82 17.41
N ILE A 237 -12.83 13.44 18.61
CA ILE A 237 -12.63 12.11 19.19
C ILE A 237 -13.16 11.08 18.17
N PRO A 238 -12.43 9.99 17.87
CA PRO A 238 -12.90 8.95 16.95
C PRO A 238 -14.30 8.51 17.38
N ASP A 239 -15.27 8.51 16.44
CA ASP A 239 -16.61 8.00 16.72
C ASP A 239 -16.51 6.52 17.12
N PRO A 240 -16.75 6.18 18.41
CA PRO A 240 -16.61 4.82 18.91
C PRO A 240 -17.66 3.87 18.33
N THR A 241 -18.65 4.38 17.59
CA THR A 241 -19.68 3.59 16.92
C THR A 241 -19.32 3.23 15.47
N SER A 242 -18.28 3.84 14.89
CA SER A 242 -17.81 3.48 13.56
C SER A 242 -17.15 2.10 13.58
N ARG A 243 -17.71 1.15 12.82
CA ARG A 243 -17.16 -0.21 12.67
C ARG A 243 -15.87 -0.24 11.83
N THR A 244 -15.59 0.81 11.08
CA THR A 244 -14.45 0.87 10.15
C THR A 244 -13.18 1.31 10.87
N PRO A 245 -12.09 0.53 10.84
CA PRO A 245 -10.81 0.92 11.44
C PRO A 245 -10.30 2.28 10.92
N ASP A 246 -9.77 3.10 11.81
CA ASP A 246 -9.34 4.49 11.49
C ASP A 246 -8.35 4.59 10.34
N HIS A 247 -7.38 3.67 10.27
CA HIS A 247 -6.40 3.66 9.19
C HIS A 247 -7.04 3.37 7.82
N ILE A 248 -8.07 2.51 7.75
CA ILE A 248 -8.84 2.26 6.52
C ILE A 248 -9.59 3.52 6.13
N ARG A 249 -10.25 4.17 7.11
CA ARG A 249 -10.97 5.43 6.91
C ARG A 249 -10.07 6.53 6.33
N ARG A 250 -8.90 6.75 6.93
CA ARG A 250 -7.92 7.76 6.46
C ARG A 250 -7.41 7.45 5.05
N ASN A 251 -6.99 6.20 4.81
CA ASN A 251 -6.50 5.77 3.49
C ASN A 251 -7.57 5.90 2.41
N MET A 252 -8.82 5.52 2.72
CA MET A 252 -9.96 5.63 1.80
C MET A 252 -10.27 7.09 1.46
N SER A 253 -10.27 7.98 2.45
CA SER A 253 -10.52 9.40 2.25
C SER A 253 -9.47 10.04 1.34
N VAL A 254 -8.19 9.75 1.58
CA VAL A 254 -7.09 10.24 0.74
C VAL A 254 -7.18 9.65 -0.68
N ALA A 255 -7.44 8.36 -0.80
CA ALA A 255 -7.59 7.69 -2.10
C ALA A 255 -8.76 8.25 -2.92
N PHE A 256 -9.92 8.48 -2.28
CA PHE A 256 -11.10 9.03 -2.92
C PHE A 256 -10.85 10.44 -3.44
N ARG A 257 -10.32 11.33 -2.58
CA ARG A 257 -9.94 12.69 -3.00
C ARG A 257 -8.95 12.65 -4.16
N ALA A 258 -8.03 11.68 -4.16
CA ALA A 258 -7.04 11.52 -5.22
C ALA A 258 -7.61 11.04 -6.54
N ALA A 259 -8.43 9.99 -6.52
CA ALA A 259 -9.10 9.50 -7.71
C ALA A 259 -10.03 10.58 -8.29
N TRP A 260 -10.81 11.27 -7.44
CA TRP A 260 -11.72 12.33 -7.87
C TRP A 260 -10.99 13.49 -8.54
N THR A 261 -9.95 14.01 -7.90
CA THR A 261 -9.14 15.10 -8.45
C THR A 261 -8.46 14.68 -9.76
N ALA A 262 -7.97 13.45 -9.85
CA ALA A 262 -7.39 12.94 -11.09
C ALA A 262 -8.43 12.87 -12.22
N LEU A 263 -9.64 12.39 -11.94
CA LEU A 263 -10.72 12.35 -12.94
C LEU A 263 -11.12 13.77 -13.39
N GLN A 264 -11.17 14.76 -12.49
CA GLN A 264 -11.45 16.15 -12.88
C GLN A 264 -10.38 16.69 -13.81
N ARG A 265 -9.12 16.46 -13.45
CA ARG A 265 -7.98 16.94 -14.21
C ARG A 265 -7.89 16.29 -15.59
N LEU A 266 -8.16 14.99 -15.68
CA LEU A 266 -8.25 14.24 -16.93
C LEU A 266 -9.48 14.59 -17.78
N ASN A 267 -10.30 15.58 -17.36
CA ASN A 267 -11.56 15.97 -17.98
C ASN A 267 -12.55 14.80 -18.11
N ARG A 268 -12.54 13.91 -17.12
CA ARG A 268 -13.40 12.72 -17.04
C ARG A 268 -14.66 12.97 -16.22
N ILE A 269 -14.58 13.91 -15.31
CA ILE A 269 -15.69 14.49 -14.57
C ILE A 269 -15.51 16.03 -14.51
N PRO A 270 -16.57 16.80 -14.22
CA PRO A 270 -16.52 18.25 -14.22
C PRO A 270 -15.69 18.80 -13.05
N SER A 271 -14.96 19.89 -13.30
CA SER A 271 -14.23 20.63 -12.26
C SER A 271 -15.12 21.57 -11.43
N GLY A 272 -16.36 21.80 -11.87
CA GLY A 272 -17.39 22.56 -11.17
C GLY A 272 -18.78 22.07 -11.56
N TYR A 273 -19.79 22.37 -10.73
CA TYR A 273 -21.07 21.65 -10.78
C TYR A 273 -22.30 22.52 -10.96
N ASN A 274 -22.15 23.84 -10.94
CA ASN A 274 -23.26 24.80 -10.98
C ASN A 274 -24.04 24.78 -12.31
N HIS A 275 -23.47 24.15 -13.34
CA HIS A 275 -24.06 24.08 -14.68
C HIS A 275 -24.62 22.70 -15.04
N LEU A 276 -24.53 21.72 -14.12
CA LEU A 276 -25.00 20.37 -14.35
C LEU A 276 -26.51 20.27 -14.19
N GLN A 277 -27.14 19.50 -15.07
CA GLN A 277 -28.55 19.13 -14.96
C GLN A 277 -28.78 18.18 -13.77
N PRO A 278 -30.01 18.10 -13.24
CA PRO A 278 -30.31 17.23 -12.09
C PRO A 278 -29.91 15.77 -12.28
N ASN A 279 -30.11 15.20 -13.48
CA ASN A 279 -29.72 13.82 -13.81
C ASN A 279 -28.20 13.64 -13.85
N GLU A 280 -27.45 14.63 -14.33
CA GLU A 280 -25.99 14.63 -14.28
C GLU A 280 -25.50 14.67 -12.83
N LEU A 281 -26.12 15.49 -11.98
CA LEU A 281 -25.79 15.52 -10.55
C LEU A 281 -26.07 14.19 -9.85
N THR A 282 -27.18 13.52 -10.19
CA THR A 282 -27.52 12.18 -9.66
C THR A 282 -26.48 11.15 -10.08
N THR A 283 -26.22 11.01 -11.39
CA THR A 283 -25.25 10.01 -11.90
C THR A 283 -23.83 10.25 -11.40
N LEU A 284 -23.43 11.51 -11.20
CA LEU A 284 -22.15 11.87 -10.59
C LEU A 284 -22.11 11.50 -9.09
N GLY A 285 -23.24 11.63 -8.41
CA GLY A 285 -23.40 11.19 -7.02
C GLY A 285 -23.31 9.67 -6.85
N ASP A 286 -23.95 8.93 -7.76
CA ASP A 286 -23.90 7.48 -7.81
C ASP A 286 -22.48 6.98 -8.10
N LEU A 287 -21.75 7.66 -9.00
CA LEU A 287 -20.33 7.40 -9.23
C LEU A 287 -19.50 7.58 -7.95
N ALA A 288 -19.65 8.72 -7.25
CA ALA A 288 -18.91 9.00 -6.01
C ALA A 288 -19.15 7.91 -4.95
N THR A 289 -20.42 7.54 -4.73
CA THR A 289 -20.83 6.50 -3.79
C THR A 289 -20.28 5.13 -4.19
N SER A 290 -20.37 4.78 -5.48
CA SER A 290 -19.87 3.51 -6.01
C SER A 290 -18.36 3.40 -5.89
N MET A 291 -17.61 4.49 -6.11
CA MET A 291 -16.14 4.51 -5.96
C MET A 291 -15.71 4.09 -4.55
N VAL A 292 -16.32 4.68 -3.51
CA VAL A 292 -15.99 4.35 -2.11
C VAL A 292 -16.49 2.96 -1.73
N ARG A 293 -17.71 2.60 -2.14
CA ARG A 293 -18.32 1.29 -1.86
C ARG A 293 -17.51 0.15 -2.49
N ASN A 294 -17.20 0.25 -3.78
CA ASN A 294 -16.46 -0.78 -4.49
C ASN A 294 -15.02 -0.89 -3.99
N ALA A 295 -14.36 0.22 -3.71
CA ALA A 295 -13.02 0.18 -3.12
C ALA A 295 -13.02 -0.48 -1.74
N SER A 296 -13.99 -0.18 -0.86
CA SER A 296 -14.06 -0.80 0.47
C SER A 296 -14.38 -2.30 0.43
N GLN A 297 -15.18 -2.75 -0.54
CA GLN A 297 -15.61 -4.15 -0.65
C GLN A 297 -14.64 -5.02 -1.44
N HIS A 298 -14.05 -4.49 -2.50
CA HIS A 298 -13.34 -5.27 -3.53
C HIS A 298 -11.85 -4.95 -3.66
N ALA A 299 -11.37 -3.80 -3.18
CA ALA A 299 -9.94 -3.55 -3.22
C ALA A 299 -9.24 -4.52 -2.28
N ARG A 300 -8.39 -5.38 -2.86
CA ARG A 300 -7.56 -6.33 -2.13
C ARG A 300 -6.11 -5.91 -2.27
N VAL A 301 -5.39 -5.97 -1.16
CA VAL A 301 -3.95 -5.75 -1.11
C VAL A 301 -3.36 -7.00 -0.49
N PRO A 302 -2.69 -7.87 -1.28
CA PRO A 302 -2.08 -9.06 -0.71
C PRO A 302 -1.11 -8.67 0.41
N GLY A 303 -1.16 -9.39 1.53
CA GLY A 303 -0.32 -9.09 2.70
C GLY A 303 -0.74 -7.90 3.57
N ARG A 304 -1.99 -7.44 3.48
CA ARG A 304 -2.57 -6.41 4.37
C ARG A 304 -3.87 -6.91 4.96
N LEU A 305 -3.84 -7.29 6.24
CA LEU A 305 -4.97 -7.89 6.97
C LEU A 305 -5.71 -8.94 6.13
N GLN A 306 -4.94 -9.78 5.42
CA GLN A 306 -5.47 -10.74 4.46
C GLN A 306 -5.84 -12.03 5.16
N SER A 307 -7.14 -12.36 5.19
CA SER A 307 -7.62 -13.70 5.55
C SER A 307 -7.45 -14.65 4.37
N LEU A 308 -6.84 -15.81 4.60
CA LEU A 308 -6.77 -16.87 3.60
C LEU A 308 -6.64 -18.26 4.25
N SER A 309 -7.03 -19.29 3.51
CA SER A 309 -6.83 -20.69 3.90
C SER A 309 -5.42 -21.16 3.54
N ILE A 310 -4.79 -21.89 4.47
CA ILE A 310 -3.53 -22.63 4.27
C ILE A 310 -3.76 -24.15 4.31
N GLU A 311 -4.99 -24.61 4.09
CA GLU A 311 -5.37 -26.02 4.18
C GLU A 311 -4.49 -26.93 3.31
N THR A 312 -4.14 -26.49 2.10
CA THR A 312 -3.25 -27.24 1.19
C THR A 312 -1.83 -27.42 1.73
N LEU A 313 -1.40 -26.61 2.70
CA LEU A 313 -0.07 -26.66 3.31
C LEU A 313 -0.05 -27.40 4.66
N THR A 314 -1.11 -27.28 5.44
CA THR A 314 -1.14 -27.74 6.84
C THR A 314 -2.33 -28.62 7.21
N GLY A 315 -3.32 -28.81 6.34
CA GLY A 315 -4.58 -29.48 6.65
C GLY A 315 -5.52 -28.68 7.55
N ARG A 316 -5.17 -27.45 7.90
CA ARG A 316 -5.99 -26.56 8.72
C ARG A 316 -7.14 -25.98 7.91
N THR A 317 -8.38 -26.19 8.38
CA THR A 317 -9.60 -25.72 7.72
C THR A 317 -9.98 -24.27 8.04
N ARG A 318 -9.45 -23.72 9.14
CA ARG A 318 -9.67 -22.31 9.52
C ARG A 318 -8.64 -21.41 8.85
N ASP A 319 -9.12 -20.32 8.28
CA ASP A 319 -8.28 -19.25 7.76
C ASP A 319 -7.28 -18.72 8.79
N ILE A 320 -6.19 -18.17 8.25
CA ILE A 320 -5.17 -17.43 8.99
C ILE A 320 -5.17 -15.96 8.55
N LEU A 321 -4.63 -15.09 9.39
CA LEU A 321 -4.42 -13.68 9.06
C LEU A 321 -2.99 -13.43 8.61
N LEU A 322 -2.78 -12.86 7.41
CA LEU A 322 -1.47 -12.44 6.91
C LEU A 322 -1.38 -10.92 6.91
N ASP A 323 -0.32 -10.37 7.50
CA ASP A 323 -0.05 -8.94 7.45
C ASP A 323 1.44 -8.60 7.43
N GLY A 324 1.83 -7.64 6.60
CA GLY A 324 3.21 -7.16 6.48
C GLY A 324 3.67 -6.16 7.53
N ALA A 325 2.98 -6.03 8.68
CA ALA A 325 3.38 -5.15 9.77
C ALA A 325 4.82 -5.43 10.21
N HIS A 326 5.66 -4.39 10.23
CA HIS A 326 7.11 -4.49 10.42
C HIS A 326 7.70 -3.28 11.17
N ASN A 327 6.83 -2.47 11.79
CA ASN A 327 7.16 -1.31 12.61
C ASN A 327 6.01 -1.06 13.60
N ALA A 328 6.27 -0.26 14.64
CA ALA A 328 5.30 0.04 15.70
C ALA A 328 3.93 0.51 15.20
N GLN A 329 3.89 1.47 14.28
CA GLN A 329 2.63 2.01 13.77
C GLN A 329 1.81 0.95 13.01
N SER A 330 2.44 0.13 12.17
CA SER A 330 1.74 -1.00 11.52
C SER A 330 1.34 -2.10 12.51
N ALA A 331 2.10 -2.27 13.60
CA ALA A 331 1.82 -3.23 14.65
C ALA A 331 0.57 -2.85 15.44
N GLU A 332 0.34 -1.57 15.72
CA GLU A 332 -0.88 -1.09 16.40
C GLU A 332 -2.14 -1.40 15.59
N VAL A 333 -2.04 -1.21 14.27
CA VAL A 333 -3.12 -1.56 13.34
C VAL A 333 -3.40 -3.06 13.35
N LEU A 334 -2.35 -3.89 13.23
CA LEU A 334 -2.49 -5.35 13.29
C LEU A 334 -3.03 -5.82 14.64
N ALA A 335 -2.53 -5.27 15.75
CA ALA A 335 -2.99 -5.60 17.10
C ALA A 335 -4.49 -5.37 17.26
N THR A 336 -5.02 -4.27 16.72
CA THR A 336 -6.46 -3.97 16.76
C THR A 336 -7.28 -5.05 16.07
N GLU A 337 -6.82 -5.59 14.94
CA GLU A 337 -7.52 -6.65 14.22
C GLU A 337 -7.38 -8.01 14.91
N VAL A 338 -6.18 -8.30 15.42
CA VAL A 338 -5.91 -9.53 16.19
C VAL A 338 -6.71 -9.56 17.48
N ASP A 339 -6.89 -8.43 18.17
CA ASP A 339 -7.70 -8.35 19.39
C ASP A 339 -9.19 -8.67 19.09
N LYS A 340 -9.70 -8.36 17.89
CA LYS A 340 -11.04 -8.83 17.46
C LYS A 340 -11.07 -10.34 17.24
N LEU A 341 -10.03 -10.90 16.63
CA LEU A 341 -9.90 -12.36 16.46
C LEU A 341 -9.92 -13.05 17.83
N ARG A 342 -9.17 -12.53 18.81
CA ARG A 342 -9.20 -13.02 20.20
C ARG A 342 -10.60 -12.97 20.80
N ALA A 343 -11.28 -11.83 20.70
CA ALA A 343 -12.62 -11.63 21.27
C ALA A 343 -13.66 -12.58 20.66
N SER A 344 -13.59 -12.80 19.34
CA SER A 344 -14.48 -13.75 18.65
C SER A 344 -14.27 -15.20 19.08
N HIS A 345 -13.03 -15.58 19.40
CA HIS A 345 -12.68 -16.93 19.83
C HIS A 345 -12.96 -17.19 21.31
N GLN A 346 -12.82 -16.19 22.18
CA GLN A 346 -13.18 -16.30 23.61
C GLN A 346 -14.65 -16.66 23.82
N GLN A 347 -15.53 -16.31 22.89
CA GLN A 347 -16.95 -16.69 22.96
C GLN A 347 -17.20 -18.16 22.58
N GLN A 348 -16.24 -18.82 21.93
CA GLN A 348 -16.37 -20.20 21.41
C GLN A 348 -15.44 -21.22 22.12
N ALA A 349 -14.37 -20.76 22.77
CA ALA A 349 -13.40 -21.60 23.48
C ALA A 349 -12.79 -20.86 24.67
N SER A 350 -12.20 -21.61 25.62
CA SER A 350 -11.48 -21.06 26.79
C SER A 350 -10.13 -20.41 26.47
N HIS A 351 -9.72 -20.35 25.19
CA HIS A 351 -8.40 -19.91 24.77
C HIS A 351 -8.44 -18.55 24.08
N SER A 352 -7.75 -17.57 24.67
CA SER A 352 -7.54 -16.22 24.11
C SER A 352 -6.18 -16.05 23.44
N SER A 353 -5.41 -17.13 23.33
CA SER A 353 -4.06 -17.15 22.78
C SER A 353 -4.09 -17.09 21.26
N VAL A 354 -3.10 -16.40 20.70
CA VAL A 354 -2.84 -16.34 19.26
C VAL A 354 -1.55 -17.09 18.99
N THR A 355 -1.55 -17.89 17.92
CA THR A 355 -0.33 -18.50 17.41
C THR A 355 0.24 -17.66 16.29
N TRP A 356 1.48 -17.21 16.44
CA TRP A 356 2.16 -16.31 15.53
C TRP A 356 3.23 -17.06 14.75
N VAL A 357 3.35 -16.77 13.45
CA VAL A 357 4.53 -17.08 12.65
C VAL A 357 5.16 -15.75 12.27
N LEU A 358 6.36 -15.48 12.79
CA LEU A 358 7.00 -14.16 12.70
C LEU A 358 8.36 -14.23 12.04
N ALA A 359 8.60 -13.31 11.11
CA ALA A 359 9.93 -13.00 10.61
C ALA A 359 10.12 -11.50 10.53
N CYS A 360 11.29 -11.00 10.87
CA CYS A 360 11.61 -9.57 10.81
C CYS A 360 12.89 -9.35 10.02
N SER A 361 13.08 -8.17 9.43
CA SER A 361 14.36 -7.82 8.80
C SER A 361 15.40 -7.48 9.86
N SER A 362 16.67 -7.83 9.62
CA SER A 362 17.79 -7.64 10.57
C SER A 362 18.08 -6.16 10.92
N THR A 363 17.59 -5.23 10.10
CA THR A 363 17.78 -3.78 10.27
C THR A 363 16.70 -3.09 11.11
N LYS A 364 15.71 -3.84 11.60
CA LYS A 364 14.57 -3.30 12.35
C LYS A 364 14.71 -3.62 13.83
N ASP A 365 14.37 -2.65 14.68
CA ASP A 365 14.08 -2.93 16.08
C ASP A 365 12.71 -3.59 16.17
N VAL A 366 12.69 -4.84 16.64
CA VAL A 366 11.49 -5.67 16.73
C VAL A 366 10.82 -5.56 18.09
N SER A 367 11.52 -5.03 19.10
CA SER A 367 11.09 -5.08 20.51
C SER A 367 9.78 -4.32 20.72
N GLU A 368 9.68 -3.13 20.13
CA GLU A 368 8.48 -2.31 20.22
C GLU A 368 7.28 -2.97 19.52
N MET A 369 7.49 -3.56 18.34
CA MET A 369 6.47 -4.29 17.61
C MET A 369 5.95 -5.50 18.41
N LEU A 370 6.86 -6.32 18.95
CA LEU A 370 6.51 -7.48 19.76
C LEU A 370 5.72 -7.08 21.02
N ARG A 371 6.13 -5.99 21.69
CA ARG A 371 5.41 -5.42 22.84
C ARG A 371 3.97 -5.01 22.50
N ILE A 372 3.73 -4.51 21.28
CA ILE A 372 2.41 -4.10 20.82
C ILE A 372 1.53 -5.31 20.47
N LEU A 373 2.10 -6.32 19.82
CA LEU A 373 1.35 -7.46 19.27
C LEU A 373 1.05 -8.56 20.29
N LEU A 374 2.05 -8.92 21.10
CA LEU A 374 1.98 -10.12 21.93
C LEU A 374 1.13 -9.91 23.18
N ARG A 375 0.48 -10.99 23.61
CA ARG A 375 -0.26 -11.09 24.88
C ARG A 375 0.16 -12.35 25.63
N PRO A 376 0.00 -12.39 26.96
CA PRO A 376 0.22 -13.60 27.74
C PRO A 376 -0.57 -14.80 27.18
N GLY A 377 0.08 -15.95 27.10
CA GLY A 377 -0.45 -17.20 26.55
C GLY A 377 -0.26 -17.38 25.05
N ASP A 378 0.25 -16.38 24.33
CA ASP A 378 0.57 -16.51 22.91
C ASP A 378 1.69 -17.52 22.66
N LYS A 379 1.71 -18.05 21.43
CA LYS A 379 2.78 -18.93 20.93
C LYS A 379 3.43 -18.27 19.73
N VAL A 380 4.76 -18.26 19.66
CA VAL A 380 5.54 -17.62 18.60
C VAL A 380 6.44 -18.65 17.92
N PHE A 381 6.24 -18.82 16.62
CA PHE A 381 7.10 -19.60 15.73
C PHE A 381 7.92 -18.61 14.91
N ALA A 382 9.14 -18.34 15.38
CA ALA A 382 10.05 -17.41 14.71
C ALA A 382 10.70 -18.09 13.50
N VAL A 383 10.67 -17.43 12.34
CA VAL A 383 11.25 -17.91 11.09
C VAL A 383 12.10 -16.85 10.42
N GLU A 384 12.96 -17.30 9.51
CA GLU A 384 13.75 -16.48 8.61
C GLU A 384 13.11 -16.50 7.22
N PHE A 385 12.72 -15.33 6.70
CA PHE A 385 12.24 -15.24 5.31
C PHE A 385 13.38 -15.48 4.30
N GLY A 386 13.01 -15.91 3.09
CA GLY A 386 13.95 -16.27 2.02
C GLY A 386 14.72 -15.10 1.42
N SER A 387 15.59 -15.39 0.44
CA SER A 387 16.32 -14.33 -0.28
C SER A 387 15.35 -13.39 -1.01
N VAL A 388 15.65 -12.10 -0.98
CA VAL A 388 14.89 -11.07 -1.71
C VAL A 388 15.53 -10.84 -3.07
N ASP A 389 14.74 -10.98 -4.13
CA ASP A 389 15.21 -10.87 -5.51
C ASP A 389 15.93 -9.54 -5.76
N GLY A 390 17.19 -9.65 -6.15
CA GLY A 390 18.02 -8.49 -6.48
C GLY A 390 18.46 -7.64 -5.26
N MET A 391 18.06 -8.00 -4.04
CA MET A 391 18.39 -7.24 -2.83
C MET A 391 19.09 -8.13 -1.78
N PRO A 392 20.31 -8.63 -2.06
CA PRO A 392 21.03 -9.54 -1.15
C PRO A 392 21.38 -8.93 0.21
N TRP A 393 21.33 -7.60 0.34
CA TRP A 393 21.53 -6.89 1.62
C TRP A 393 20.28 -6.88 2.51
N VAL A 394 19.12 -7.33 2.01
CA VAL A 394 17.90 -7.47 2.82
C VAL A 394 17.93 -8.86 3.45
N GLU A 395 18.37 -8.90 4.70
CA GLU A 395 18.54 -10.14 5.44
C GLU A 395 17.47 -10.27 6.53
N PRO A 396 17.01 -11.51 6.82
CA PRO A 396 16.17 -11.77 7.97
C PRO A 396 16.97 -11.61 9.26
N LEU A 397 16.31 -11.14 10.32
CA LEU A 397 16.76 -11.34 11.69
C LEU A 397 16.68 -12.84 11.99
N SER A 398 17.73 -13.42 12.58
CA SER A 398 17.73 -14.86 12.88
C SER A 398 16.57 -15.22 13.80
N SER A 399 16.01 -16.42 13.62
CA SER A 399 14.85 -16.85 14.39
C SER A 399 15.13 -16.89 15.90
N GLU A 400 16.36 -17.19 16.29
CA GLU A 400 16.86 -17.17 17.67
C GLU A 400 16.82 -15.76 18.26
N LYS A 401 17.21 -14.74 17.49
CA LYS A 401 17.18 -13.34 17.96
C LYS A 401 15.75 -12.83 18.12
N ILE A 402 14.80 -13.35 17.34
CA ILE A 402 13.37 -13.04 17.55
C ILE A 402 12.91 -13.68 18.88
N VAL A 403 13.29 -14.92 19.16
CA VAL A 403 13.00 -15.58 20.45
C VAL A 403 13.61 -14.81 21.62
N GLU A 404 14.89 -14.45 21.55
CA GLU A 404 15.57 -13.61 22.54
C GLU A 404 14.83 -12.28 22.75
N ALA A 405 14.38 -11.64 21.65
CA ALA A 405 13.62 -10.41 21.73
C ALA A 405 12.27 -10.60 22.44
N VAL A 406 11.56 -11.71 22.20
CA VAL A 406 10.32 -12.05 22.93
C VAL A 406 10.59 -12.20 24.43
N GLU A 407 11.66 -12.92 24.80
CA GLU A 407 12.04 -13.15 26.20
C GLU A 407 12.48 -11.86 26.91
N SER A 408 13.06 -10.92 26.17
CA SER A 408 13.51 -9.62 26.69
C SER A 408 12.37 -8.66 27.03
N VAL A 409 11.16 -8.89 26.53
CA VAL A 409 9.98 -8.07 26.86
C VAL A 409 9.48 -8.51 28.25
N PRO A 410 9.59 -7.67 29.30
CA PRO A 410 9.33 -8.11 30.68
C PRO A 410 7.90 -8.62 30.93
N ALA A 411 6.93 -8.13 30.15
CA ALA A 411 5.54 -8.57 30.22
C ALA A 411 5.31 -9.95 29.59
N MET A 412 6.25 -10.45 28.77
CA MET A 412 6.14 -11.70 28.01
C MET A 412 7.03 -12.82 28.54
N THR A 413 8.06 -12.49 29.33
CA THR A 413 9.00 -13.46 29.92
C THR A 413 8.25 -14.54 30.71
N GLY A 414 8.36 -15.80 30.28
CA GLY A 414 7.67 -16.94 30.89
C GLY A 414 6.16 -17.00 30.67
N GLN A 415 5.59 -16.07 29.89
CA GLN A 415 4.17 -16.00 29.57
C GLN A 415 3.87 -16.26 28.09
N VAL A 416 4.88 -16.17 27.22
CA VAL A 416 4.78 -16.48 25.79
C VAL A 416 5.72 -17.64 25.48
N GLU A 417 5.21 -18.67 24.81
CA GLU A 417 6.04 -19.77 24.29
C GLU A 417 6.64 -19.31 22.95
N ALA A 418 7.97 -19.37 22.80
CA ALA A 418 8.65 -18.95 21.58
C ALA A 418 9.62 -20.03 21.09
N VAL A 419 9.55 -20.36 19.80
CA VAL A 419 10.33 -21.43 19.17
C VAL A 419 11.04 -20.90 17.93
N ALA A 420 12.36 -21.05 17.89
CA ALA A 420 13.18 -20.77 16.72
C ALA A 420 13.01 -21.90 15.68
N CYS A 421 12.53 -21.56 14.48
CA CYS A 421 12.24 -22.51 13.41
C CYS A 421 13.20 -22.40 12.21
N GLY A 422 14.17 -21.49 12.25
CA GLY A 422 15.11 -21.26 11.15
C GLY A 422 14.41 -20.87 9.85
N ARG A 423 14.87 -21.44 8.73
CA ARG A 423 14.46 -21.04 7.37
C ARG A 423 13.32 -21.87 6.76
N ASP A 424 12.89 -22.93 7.42
CA ASP A 424 11.82 -23.79 6.89
C ASP A 424 10.44 -23.23 7.25
N VAL A 425 9.99 -22.27 6.42
CA VAL A 425 8.69 -21.60 6.59
C VAL A 425 7.53 -22.60 6.55
N LEU A 426 7.60 -23.64 5.70
CA LEU A 426 6.52 -24.65 5.61
C LEU A 426 6.43 -25.48 6.90
N ALA A 427 7.56 -25.98 7.39
CA ALA A 427 7.59 -26.74 8.64
C ALA A 427 7.13 -25.88 9.83
N ALA A 428 7.49 -24.59 9.85
CA ALA A 428 7.01 -23.66 10.87
C ALA A 428 5.50 -23.43 10.79
N LEU A 429 4.93 -23.26 9.60
CA LEU A 429 3.48 -23.15 9.40
C LEU A 429 2.75 -24.41 9.89
N GLN A 430 3.29 -25.60 9.61
CA GLN A 430 2.72 -26.87 10.06
C GLN A 430 2.75 -26.98 11.59
N LYS A 431 3.91 -26.74 12.22
CA LYS A 431 4.04 -26.74 13.69
C LYS A 431 3.13 -25.70 14.36
N ALA A 432 3.05 -24.50 13.79
CA ALA A 432 2.17 -23.44 14.28
C ALA A 432 0.69 -23.81 14.13
N SER A 433 0.33 -24.45 13.03
CA SER A 433 -1.03 -24.95 12.79
C SER A 433 -1.44 -25.99 13.84
N ASP A 434 -0.56 -26.95 14.12
CA ASP A 434 -0.78 -27.99 15.15
C ASP A 434 -0.89 -27.35 16.54
N ALA A 435 0.04 -26.47 16.90
CA ALA A 435 0.08 -25.80 18.20
C ALA A 435 -1.10 -24.82 18.40
N ALA A 436 -1.69 -24.31 17.32
CA ALA A 436 -2.86 -23.45 17.41
C ALA A 436 -4.12 -24.22 17.82
N GLU A 437 -4.18 -25.56 17.60
CA GLU A 437 -5.33 -26.41 17.94
C GLU A 437 -6.67 -25.84 17.42
N GLY A 438 -6.63 -25.28 16.20
CA GLY A 438 -7.76 -24.59 15.58
C GLY A 438 -8.03 -23.16 16.10
N GLY A 439 -7.32 -22.68 17.11
CA GLY A 439 -7.33 -21.29 17.56
C GLY A 439 -6.76 -20.29 16.53
N PRO A 440 -6.82 -18.98 16.80
CA PRO A 440 -6.34 -17.94 15.88
C PRO A 440 -4.88 -18.11 15.50
N MET A 441 -4.55 -17.90 14.22
CA MET A 441 -3.19 -17.95 13.72
C MET A 441 -2.88 -16.74 12.81
N VAL A 442 -1.71 -16.14 13.02
CA VAL A 442 -1.30 -14.89 12.35
C VAL A 442 0.12 -15.02 11.81
N VAL A 443 0.33 -14.64 10.55
CA VAL A 443 1.65 -14.53 9.92
C VAL A 443 2.00 -13.05 9.77
N ALA A 444 3.10 -12.60 10.39
CA ALA A 444 3.46 -11.18 10.39
C ALA A 444 4.97 -10.89 10.54
N GLY A 445 5.31 -9.60 10.63
CA GLY A 445 6.68 -9.10 10.88
C GLY A 445 7.42 -8.65 9.62
N SER A 446 7.03 -9.16 8.45
CA SER A 446 7.68 -8.84 7.18
C SER A 446 6.79 -9.16 5.98
N LEU A 447 6.78 -8.26 4.99
CA LEU A 447 6.19 -8.55 3.68
C LEU A 447 6.89 -9.67 2.93
N TYR A 448 8.17 -9.92 3.21
CA TYR A 448 8.90 -11.02 2.58
C TYR A 448 8.44 -12.37 3.09
N LEU A 449 8.13 -12.50 4.39
CA LEU A 449 7.52 -13.71 4.93
C LEU A 449 6.12 -13.93 4.34
N VAL A 450 5.32 -12.87 4.23
CA VAL A 450 4.02 -12.94 3.54
C VAL A 450 4.22 -13.46 2.11
N GLY A 451 5.20 -12.93 1.37
CA GLY A 451 5.55 -13.41 0.03
C GLY A 451 5.92 -14.90 0.01
N ASP A 452 6.74 -15.36 0.95
CA ASP A 452 7.09 -16.79 1.10
C ASP A 452 5.86 -17.67 1.29
N VAL A 453 4.93 -17.28 2.18
CA VAL A 453 3.68 -18.02 2.40
C VAL A 453 2.81 -18.05 1.15
N LEU A 454 2.67 -16.92 0.44
CA LEU A 454 1.88 -16.86 -0.79
C LEU A 454 2.51 -17.70 -1.91
N ARG A 455 3.85 -17.73 -2.02
CA ARG A 455 4.57 -18.61 -2.96
C ARG A 455 4.37 -20.08 -2.64
N LEU A 456 4.47 -20.46 -1.36
CA LEU A 456 4.19 -21.83 -0.91
C LEU A 456 2.77 -22.26 -1.27
N LEU A 457 1.77 -21.40 -1.09
CA LEU A 457 0.38 -21.70 -1.43
C LEU A 457 0.19 -21.93 -2.93
N ARG A 458 0.74 -21.05 -3.77
CA ARG A 458 0.71 -21.21 -5.22
C ARG A 458 1.32 -22.54 -5.65
N ASP A 459 2.49 -22.86 -5.10
CA ASP A 459 3.24 -24.06 -5.47
C ASP A 459 2.59 -25.34 -4.90
N GLY A 460 1.91 -25.25 -3.76
CA GLY A 460 1.13 -26.33 -3.16
C GLY A 460 -0.12 -26.68 -3.98
N VAL A 461 -0.85 -25.66 -4.47
CA VAL A 461 -2.01 -25.85 -5.38
C VAL A 461 -1.58 -26.45 -6.72
N ALA A 462 -0.39 -26.13 -7.22
CA ALA A 462 0.13 -26.73 -8.46
C ALA A 462 0.48 -28.23 -8.35
N ARG A 463 0.52 -28.79 -7.13
CA ARG A 463 0.87 -30.19 -6.86
C ARG A 463 -0.34 -31.08 -6.54
N THR A 464 -1.52 -30.49 -6.33
CA THR A 464 -2.81 -31.16 -6.14
C THR A 464 -3.59 -31.20 -7.44
#